data_AF-A0A239KZK9-F1
#
_entry.id   AF-A0A239KZK9-F1
#
_cell.length_a   1.000
_cell.length_b   1.000
_cell.length_c   1.000
_cell.angle_alpha   90.00
_cell.angle_beta   90.00
_cell.angle_gamma   90.00
#
_symmetry.space_group_name_H-M   'P 1'
#
loop_
_entity.id
_entity.type
_entity.pdbx_description
1 polymer ?
#
loop_
_entity_poly.entity_id
_entity_poly.type
_entity_poly.pdbx_seq_one_letter_code
_entity_poly.pdbx_strand_id
1 'polypeptide(L)'
;MGLFRDRLRGWFGRYEIEDPRPIAAEAPYTFYLPSENELLAVSPGDLVKLIFRSIPDSSEWGAERMWVIVTAAEGAWLTGTLDNHPLDMPQLKAGDRVTFARGHIIDIDWSEDRAIPPPTAPARREYWDRCFVDDQILDGRLKVEYLYREEPDPPRDGDKYPDSGWRFRCDTRGLTKEEYENPSFSYIAIGKVLNADDSWLPLIDAPVGSAYLRDWETGAFQPMSMHRDDRDD
;
A
#
# COMPACT_ATOMS: atom_id res chain seq x y z
N MET A 1 -12.85 6.95 -30.38
CA MET A 1 -13.54 5.77 -29.79
C MET A 1 -13.81 5.97 -28.29
N GLY A 2 -12.92 6.62 -27.53
CA GLY A 2 -13.11 6.97 -26.09
C GLY A 2 -14.36 7.81 -25.79
N LEU A 3 -14.53 8.98 -26.45
CA LEU A 3 -15.69 9.86 -26.22
C LEU A 3 -17.08 9.21 -26.37
N PHE A 4 -17.22 8.21 -27.25
CA PHE A 4 -18.48 7.48 -27.41
C PHE A 4 -18.72 6.50 -26.25
N ARG A 5 -17.65 5.85 -25.77
CA ARG A 5 -17.68 4.93 -24.63
C ARG A 5 -17.95 5.67 -23.33
N ASP A 6 -17.42 6.88 -23.15
CA ASP A 6 -17.67 7.71 -21.97
C ASP A 6 -19.09 8.24 -21.91
N ARG A 7 -19.68 8.61 -23.06
CA ARG A 7 -21.11 8.97 -23.12
C ARG A 7 -22.02 7.80 -22.77
N LEU A 8 -21.66 6.58 -23.17
CA LEU A 8 -22.38 5.37 -22.77
C LEU A 8 -22.23 5.07 -21.27
N ARG A 9 -21.03 5.23 -20.70
CA ARG A 9 -20.81 5.12 -19.25
C ARG A 9 -21.62 6.17 -18.49
N GLY A 10 -21.65 7.42 -18.95
CA GLY A 10 -22.47 8.46 -18.30
C GLY A 10 -23.97 8.18 -18.34
N TRP A 11 -24.50 7.57 -19.41
CA TRP A 11 -25.95 7.31 -19.54
C TRP A 11 -26.42 5.97 -18.97
N PHE A 12 -25.58 4.94 -19.05
CA PHE A 12 -25.96 3.57 -18.72
C PHE A 12 -24.97 2.86 -17.81
N GLY A 13 -23.85 3.51 -17.51
CA GLY A 13 -22.84 2.98 -16.61
C GLY A 13 -23.38 2.85 -15.20
N ARG A 14 -22.84 1.86 -14.50
CA ARG A 14 -23.07 1.63 -13.08
C ARG A 14 -21.74 1.73 -12.37
N TYR A 15 -21.77 1.67 -11.05
CA TYR A 15 -20.58 1.50 -10.26
C TYR A 15 -20.80 0.37 -9.26
N GLU A 16 -19.69 -0.20 -8.81
CA GLU A 16 -19.65 -1.07 -7.66
C GLU A 16 -18.69 -0.49 -6.63
N ILE A 17 -18.92 -0.81 -5.37
CA ILE A 17 -18.02 -0.47 -4.28
C ILE A 17 -17.26 -1.75 -3.96
N GLU A 18 -15.95 -1.72 -4.13
CA GLU A 18 -15.13 -2.91 -4.00
C GLU A 18 -14.93 -3.29 -2.53
N ASP A 19 -14.86 -4.59 -2.28
CA ASP A 19 -14.36 -5.12 -1.01
C ASP A 19 -12.83 -4.92 -0.97
N PRO A 20 -12.29 -4.14 -0.03
CA PRO A 20 -10.87 -3.84 0.00
C PRO A 20 -10.03 -4.91 0.70
N ARG A 21 -10.66 -5.93 1.31
CA ARG A 21 -9.95 -6.98 2.08
C ARG A 21 -8.99 -7.82 1.23
N PRO A 22 -9.32 -8.21 -0.02
CA PRO A 22 -8.35 -8.85 -0.91
C PRO A 22 -7.12 -7.98 -1.17
N ILE A 23 -7.30 -6.68 -1.42
CA ILE A 23 -6.19 -5.72 -1.61
C ILE A 23 -5.31 -5.66 -0.36
N ALA A 24 -5.92 -5.61 0.83
CA ALA A 24 -5.21 -5.62 2.10
C ALA A 24 -4.45 -6.94 2.34
N ALA A 25 -5.02 -8.07 1.93
CA ALA A 25 -4.39 -9.38 2.04
C ALA A 25 -3.18 -9.52 1.10
N GLU A 26 -3.24 -8.92 -0.08
CA GLU A 26 -2.13 -8.89 -1.05
C GLU A 26 -1.04 -7.86 -0.69
N ALA A 27 -1.39 -6.81 0.05
CA ALA A 27 -0.48 -5.72 0.38
C ALA A 27 -0.52 -5.31 1.88
N PRO A 28 -0.37 -6.24 2.83
CA PRO A 28 -0.62 -6.02 4.26
C PRO A 28 0.32 -4.98 4.91
N TYR A 29 1.48 -4.72 4.30
CA TYR A 29 2.47 -3.76 4.79
C TYR A 29 2.40 -2.39 4.09
N THR A 30 1.45 -2.18 3.18
CA THR A 30 1.25 -0.88 2.49
C THR A 30 -0.21 -0.47 2.30
N PHE A 31 -1.16 -1.35 2.63
CA PHE A 31 -2.59 -1.08 2.51
C PHE A 31 -3.28 -1.43 3.83
N TYR A 32 -3.41 -0.43 4.70
CA TYR A 32 -3.94 -0.58 6.04
C TYR A 32 -5.45 -0.27 6.05
N LEU A 33 -6.26 -1.20 6.57
CA LEU A 33 -7.70 -1.01 6.72
C LEU A 33 -8.07 -0.53 8.13
N PRO A 34 -9.06 0.34 8.32
CA PRO A 34 -9.52 0.71 9.66
C PRO A 34 -9.85 -0.52 10.52
N SER A 35 -9.59 -0.43 11.82
CA SER A 35 -9.91 -1.51 12.77
C SER A 35 -11.42 -1.70 12.90
N GLU A 36 -11.84 -2.87 13.39
CA GLU A 36 -13.26 -3.17 13.62
C GLU A 36 -13.94 -2.13 14.52
N ASN A 37 -13.24 -1.68 15.57
CA ASN A 37 -13.76 -0.64 16.47
C ASN A 37 -13.97 0.71 15.76
N GLU A 38 -13.04 1.10 14.89
CA GLU A 38 -13.18 2.30 14.07
C GLU A 38 -14.36 2.14 13.12
N LEU A 39 -14.43 1.01 12.40
CA LEU A 39 -15.54 0.73 11.48
C LEU A 39 -16.90 0.78 12.16
N LEU A 40 -17.02 0.28 13.39
CA LEU A 40 -18.27 0.32 14.18
C LEU A 40 -18.59 1.73 14.70
N ALA A 41 -17.58 2.57 14.93
CA ALA A 41 -17.75 3.93 15.46
C ALA A 41 -18.12 4.99 14.40
N VAL A 42 -18.08 4.64 13.11
CA VAL A 42 -18.52 5.53 12.03
C VAL A 42 -20.00 5.85 12.16
N SER A 43 -20.31 7.14 12.05
CA SER A 43 -21.61 7.76 12.32
C SER A 43 -21.89 8.91 11.32
N PRO A 44 -23.13 9.42 11.24
CA PRO A 44 -23.43 10.57 10.39
C PRO A 44 -22.52 11.78 10.70
N GLY A 45 -22.01 12.43 9.65
CA GLY A 45 -21.08 13.55 9.70
C GLY A 45 -19.63 13.16 9.42
N ASP A 46 -19.23 11.91 9.65
CA ASP A 46 -17.87 11.44 9.34
C ASP A 46 -17.64 11.34 7.83
N LEU A 47 -16.40 11.56 7.39
CA LEU A 47 -15.97 11.24 6.03
C LEU A 47 -15.35 9.85 6.01
N VAL A 48 -15.74 9.06 5.02
CA VAL A 48 -15.14 7.74 4.78
C VAL A 48 -14.68 7.63 3.34
N LYS A 49 -13.56 6.97 3.14
CA LYS A 49 -13.03 6.71 1.81
C LYS A 49 -13.39 5.30 1.37
N LEU A 50 -13.83 5.18 0.12
CA LEU A 50 -14.25 3.92 -0.51
C LEU A 50 -13.54 3.73 -1.84
N ILE A 51 -13.51 2.50 -2.34
CA ILE A 51 -13.02 2.15 -3.67
C ILE A 51 -14.23 1.93 -4.59
N PHE A 52 -14.34 2.75 -5.63
CA PHE A 52 -15.38 2.65 -6.64
C PHE A 52 -14.81 2.04 -7.91
N ARG A 53 -15.52 1.09 -8.51
CA ARG A 53 -15.22 0.54 -9.83
C ARG A 53 -16.31 0.90 -10.82
N SER A 54 -15.89 1.37 -11.98
CA SER A 54 -16.79 1.75 -13.09
C SER A 54 -17.28 0.50 -13.83
N ILE A 55 -18.56 0.43 -14.20
CA ILE A 55 -19.10 -0.65 -15.03
C ILE A 55 -19.83 -0.05 -16.24
N PRO A 56 -19.38 -0.29 -17.47
CA PRO A 56 -18.18 -1.05 -17.85
C PRO A 56 -16.89 -0.36 -17.38
N ASP A 57 -15.82 -1.15 -17.22
CA ASP A 57 -14.52 -0.64 -16.74
C ASP A 57 -14.01 0.49 -17.64
N SER A 58 -13.31 1.44 -17.00
CA SER A 58 -12.56 2.45 -17.72
C SER A 58 -11.39 1.85 -18.48
N SER A 59 -10.99 2.51 -19.56
CA SER A 59 -9.73 2.24 -20.24
C SER A 59 -8.50 2.82 -19.54
N GLU A 60 -8.68 3.80 -18.64
CA GLU A 60 -7.56 4.52 -18.01
C GLU A 60 -7.33 4.08 -16.55
N TRP A 61 -8.41 3.94 -15.77
CA TRP A 61 -8.30 3.61 -14.34
C TRP A 61 -9.19 2.43 -13.96
N GLY A 62 -8.62 1.43 -13.27
CA GLY A 62 -9.38 0.27 -12.80
C GLY A 62 -10.44 0.63 -11.75
N ALA A 63 -10.12 1.58 -10.87
CA ALA A 63 -10.99 2.05 -9.79
C ALA A 63 -10.58 3.45 -9.32
N GLU A 64 -11.49 4.20 -8.69
CA GLU A 64 -11.21 5.47 -8.02
C GLU A 64 -11.47 5.38 -6.52
N ARG A 65 -10.60 6.01 -5.72
CA ARG A 65 -10.77 6.13 -4.27
C ARG A 65 -11.41 7.47 -3.95
N MET A 66 -12.63 7.46 -3.42
CA MET A 66 -13.39 8.70 -3.22
C MET A 66 -13.93 8.82 -1.80
N TRP A 67 -14.02 10.05 -1.33
CA TRP A 67 -14.60 10.41 -0.03
C TRP A 67 -16.12 10.50 -0.10
N VAL A 68 -16.77 10.06 0.96
CA VAL A 68 -18.22 10.09 1.15
C VAL A 68 -18.51 10.59 2.55
N ILE A 69 -19.33 11.65 2.67
CA ILE A 69 -19.85 12.11 3.95
C ILE A 69 -20.99 11.17 4.36
N VAL A 70 -20.87 10.52 5.51
CA VAL A 70 -21.89 9.62 6.04
C VAL A 70 -23.12 10.43 6.46
N THR A 71 -24.30 10.02 6.02
CA THR A 71 -25.58 10.67 6.36
C THR A 71 -26.52 9.79 7.18
N ALA A 72 -26.35 8.46 7.12
CA ALA A 72 -27.08 7.51 7.96
C ALA A 72 -26.25 6.23 8.19
N ALA A 73 -26.43 5.62 9.36
CA ALA A 73 -25.81 4.34 9.72
C ALA A 73 -26.89 3.39 10.28
N GLU A 74 -27.09 2.26 9.61
CA GLU A 74 -28.12 1.26 9.91
C GLU A 74 -27.47 -0.13 10.03
N GLY A 75 -27.03 -0.47 11.24
CA GLY A 75 -26.33 -1.73 11.50
C GLY A 75 -25.04 -1.84 10.68
N ALA A 76 -24.98 -2.85 9.80
CA ALA A 76 -23.82 -3.14 8.96
C ALA A 76 -23.70 -2.23 7.71
N TRP A 77 -24.78 -1.51 7.35
CA TRP A 77 -24.85 -0.68 6.17
C TRP A 77 -24.87 0.80 6.54
N LEU A 78 -24.25 1.63 5.70
CA LEU A 78 -24.30 3.08 5.79
C LEU A 78 -24.80 3.67 4.48
N THR A 79 -25.34 4.87 4.59
CA THR A 79 -25.63 5.75 3.47
C THR A 79 -24.81 7.02 3.63
N GLY A 80 -24.30 7.56 2.52
CA GLY A 80 -23.64 8.85 2.49
C GLY A 80 -23.82 9.60 1.17
N THR A 81 -23.24 10.79 1.10
CA THR A 81 -23.19 11.63 -0.09
C THR A 81 -21.75 11.75 -0.56
N LEU A 82 -21.52 11.55 -1.86
CA LEU A 82 -20.18 11.63 -2.45
C LEU A 82 -19.61 13.04 -2.28
N ASP A 83 -18.46 13.16 -1.61
CA ASP A 83 -17.75 14.41 -1.33
C ASP A 83 -16.43 14.46 -2.11
N ASN A 84 -16.51 14.05 -3.37
CA ASN A 84 -15.41 14.10 -4.30
C ASN A 84 -15.95 14.39 -5.71
N HIS A 85 -15.13 15.02 -6.55
CA HIS A 85 -15.40 15.10 -7.98
C HIS A 85 -14.74 13.89 -8.67
N PRO A 86 -15.52 12.94 -9.23
CA PRO A 86 -14.94 11.79 -9.92
C PRO A 86 -14.14 12.24 -11.15
N LEU A 87 -12.99 11.61 -11.39
CA LEU A 87 -12.13 11.95 -12.52
C LEU A 87 -12.55 11.22 -13.80
N ASP A 88 -12.95 9.96 -13.69
CA ASP A 88 -13.17 9.02 -14.80
C ASP A 88 -14.39 8.09 -14.54
N MET A 89 -15.36 8.60 -13.79
CA MET A 89 -16.66 7.97 -13.57
C MET A 89 -17.79 8.93 -13.94
N PRO A 90 -18.07 9.13 -15.24
CA PRO A 90 -19.09 10.08 -15.70
C PRO A 90 -20.52 9.76 -15.24
N GLN A 91 -20.76 8.55 -14.73
CA GLN A 91 -22.03 8.13 -14.12
C GLN A 91 -22.22 8.59 -12.67
N LEU A 92 -21.18 9.16 -12.05
CA LEU A 92 -21.20 9.68 -10.68
C LEU A 92 -20.91 11.19 -10.68
N LYS A 93 -21.44 11.88 -9.69
CA LYS A 93 -21.12 13.28 -9.39
C LYS A 93 -21.13 13.55 -7.89
N ALA A 94 -20.44 14.61 -7.49
CA ALA A 94 -20.50 15.12 -6.12
C ALA A 94 -21.96 15.35 -5.69
N GLY A 95 -22.26 14.95 -4.45
CA GLY A 95 -23.61 14.97 -3.87
C GLY A 95 -24.47 13.74 -4.20
N ASP A 96 -24.03 12.82 -5.05
CA ASP A 96 -24.76 11.58 -5.29
C ASP A 96 -24.84 10.74 -4.01
N ARG A 97 -26.01 10.11 -3.81
CA ARG A 97 -26.25 9.21 -2.69
C ARG A 97 -25.62 7.85 -2.95
N VAL A 98 -24.88 7.33 -1.98
CA VAL A 98 -24.19 6.03 -2.04
C VAL A 98 -24.55 5.20 -0.81
N THR A 99 -24.77 3.90 -1.00
CA THR A 99 -25.01 2.93 0.08
C THR A 99 -23.90 1.88 0.07
N PHE A 100 -23.32 1.59 1.23
CA PHE A 100 -22.15 0.71 1.36
C PHE A 100 -22.11 -0.01 2.71
N ALA A 101 -21.39 -1.14 2.75
CA ALA A 101 -21.15 -1.86 4.00
C ALA A 101 -19.99 -1.22 4.77
N ARG A 102 -19.98 -1.30 6.11
CA ARG A 102 -18.85 -0.85 6.95
C ARG A 102 -17.51 -1.42 6.48
N GLY A 103 -17.50 -2.69 6.06
CA GLY A 103 -16.30 -3.37 5.57
C GLY A 103 -15.72 -2.82 4.25
N HIS A 104 -16.41 -1.92 3.55
CA HIS A 104 -15.88 -1.27 2.33
C HIS A 104 -15.01 -0.04 2.64
N ILE A 105 -15.00 0.43 3.88
CA ILE A 105 -14.28 1.64 4.28
C ILE A 105 -12.78 1.36 4.32
N ILE A 106 -12.00 2.18 3.60
CA ILE A 106 -10.54 2.07 3.51
C ILE A 106 -9.81 3.17 4.28
N ASP A 107 -10.49 4.25 4.62
CA ASP A 107 -9.95 5.38 5.38
C ASP A 107 -11.08 6.15 6.04
N ILE A 108 -10.80 6.82 7.16
CA ILE A 108 -11.80 7.58 7.93
C ILE A 108 -11.21 8.93 8.31
N ASP A 109 -11.95 9.99 8.00
CA ASP A 109 -11.70 11.33 8.50
C ASP A 109 -12.88 11.71 9.43
N TRP A 110 -12.56 11.87 10.71
CA TRP A 110 -13.55 11.98 11.77
C TRP A 110 -14.09 13.41 11.83
N SER A 111 -15.40 13.56 11.97
CA SER A 111 -15.99 14.89 12.13
C SER A 111 -15.53 15.57 13.43
N GLU A 112 -15.20 16.86 13.34
CA GLU A 112 -14.87 17.70 14.51
C GLU A 112 -16.10 17.92 15.42
N ASP A 113 -17.32 17.79 14.88
CA ASP A 113 -18.58 18.02 15.60
C ASP A 113 -19.09 16.76 16.35
N ARG A 114 -18.27 15.71 16.46
CA ARG A 114 -18.65 14.47 17.13
C ARG A 114 -18.93 14.70 18.62
N ALA A 115 -20.06 14.17 19.08
CA ALA A 115 -20.38 14.12 20.50
C ALA A 115 -19.49 13.12 21.28
N ILE A 116 -19.00 12.07 20.61
CA ILE A 116 -18.15 11.04 21.18
C ILE A 116 -16.83 11.02 20.39
N PRO A 117 -15.67 11.16 21.05
CA PRO A 117 -14.40 11.14 20.36
C PRO A 117 -14.20 9.82 19.60
N PRO A 118 -13.44 9.83 18.50
CA PRO A 118 -13.06 8.61 17.80
C PRO A 118 -12.42 7.59 18.75
N PRO A 119 -12.65 6.28 18.52
CA PRO A 119 -11.95 5.26 19.29
C PRO A 119 -10.44 5.38 19.03
N THR A 120 -9.65 5.01 20.03
CA THR A 120 -8.19 4.88 19.82
C THR A 120 -7.93 3.75 18.84
N ALA A 121 -7.32 4.07 17.70
CA ALA A 121 -6.83 3.06 16.77
C ALA A 121 -5.69 2.28 17.43
N PRO A 122 -5.60 0.94 17.23
CA PRO A 122 -4.43 0.20 17.68
C PRO A 122 -3.19 0.77 17.01
N ALA A 123 -2.11 0.95 17.77
CA ALA A 123 -0.84 1.39 17.20
C ALA A 123 -0.39 0.35 16.16
N ARG A 124 -0.22 0.79 14.92
CA ARG A 124 0.30 -0.05 13.83
C ARG A 124 1.66 0.45 13.45
N ARG A 125 2.62 -0.46 13.40
CA ARG A 125 3.92 -0.17 12.83
C ARG A 125 3.75 -0.05 11.32
N GLU A 126 4.09 1.12 10.80
CA GLU A 126 4.16 1.36 9.36
C GLU A 126 5.59 1.16 8.86
N TYR A 127 5.72 0.87 7.56
CA TYR A 127 6.99 0.54 6.92
C TYR A 127 7.26 1.45 5.71
N TRP A 128 7.13 2.77 5.91
CA TRP A 128 7.24 3.76 4.85
C TRP A 128 8.67 4.25 4.58
N ASP A 129 9.59 4.06 5.53
CA ASP A 129 11.01 4.32 5.35
C ASP A 129 11.52 3.62 4.09
N ARG A 130 12.48 4.27 3.44
CA ARG A 130 12.98 3.87 2.13
C ARG A 130 14.13 2.88 2.28
N CYS A 131 14.32 2.08 1.24
CA CYS A 131 15.41 1.14 1.12
C CYS A 131 15.76 0.97 -0.36
N PHE A 132 16.92 0.37 -0.63
CA PHE A 132 17.24 -0.11 -1.97
C PHE A 132 16.99 -1.61 -2.06
N VAL A 133 16.43 -2.04 -3.17
CA VAL A 133 16.06 -3.44 -3.40
C VAL A 133 16.20 -3.78 -4.87
N ASP A 134 16.74 -4.96 -5.16
CA ASP A 134 16.76 -5.51 -6.53
C ASP A 134 15.32 -5.70 -7.03
N ASP A 135 15.01 -5.25 -8.24
CA ASP A 135 13.62 -5.19 -8.76
C ASP A 135 12.96 -6.57 -8.85
N GLN A 136 13.77 -7.62 -9.01
CA GLN A 136 13.34 -9.01 -9.10
C GLN A 136 12.75 -9.55 -7.78
N ILE A 137 12.94 -8.83 -6.67
CA ILE A 137 12.21 -9.10 -5.44
C ILE A 137 10.81 -8.49 -5.53
N LEU A 138 10.70 -7.27 -6.05
CA LEU A 138 9.44 -6.52 -6.12
C LEU A 138 8.42 -7.12 -7.10
N ASP A 139 8.90 -7.73 -8.20
CA ASP A 139 8.04 -8.45 -9.15
C ASP A 139 7.59 -9.84 -8.63
N GLY A 140 8.14 -10.28 -7.48
CA GLY A 140 7.84 -11.56 -6.84
C GLY A 140 8.54 -12.77 -7.46
N ARG A 141 9.42 -12.57 -8.45
CA ARG A 141 10.10 -13.66 -9.16
C ARG A 141 11.21 -14.28 -8.32
N LEU A 142 11.94 -13.47 -7.57
CA LEU A 142 13.04 -13.88 -6.70
C LEU A 142 12.78 -13.43 -5.26
N LYS A 143 13.43 -14.11 -4.32
CA LYS A 143 13.35 -13.81 -2.88
C LYS A 143 14.57 -13.00 -2.43
N VAL A 144 14.47 -12.37 -1.27
CA VAL A 144 15.62 -11.73 -0.62
C VAL A 144 16.63 -12.83 -0.28
N GLU A 145 17.82 -12.80 -0.87
CA GLU A 145 18.91 -13.75 -0.55
C GLU A 145 19.88 -13.12 0.44
N TYR A 146 20.28 -11.88 0.19
CA TYR A 146 21.22 -11.16 1.04
C TYR A 146 20.64 -9.81 1.41
N LEU A 147 20.63 -9.50 2.70
CA LEU A 147 20.20 -8.19 3.20
C LEU A 147 21.23 -7.65 4.18
N TYR A 148 21.40 -6.34 4.13
CA TYR A 148 22.31 -5.65 5.01
C TYR A 148 21.82 -4.23 5.26
N ARG A 149 22.32 -3.66 6.35
CA ARG A 149 21.96 -2.31 6.77
C ARG A 149 23.21 -1.45 6.84
N GLU A 150 23.28 -0.44 5.98
CA GLU A 150 24.33 0.57 5.99
C GLU A 150 23.86 1.87 6.65
N GLU A 151 24.75 2.86 6.76
CA GLU A 151 24.36 4.20 7.17
C GLU A 151 23.35 4.75 6.16
N PRO A 152 22.19 5.28 6.60
CA PRO A 152 21.22 5.87 5.70
C PRO A 152 21.81 6.96 4.81
N ASP A 153 21.40 6.96 3.54
CA ASP A 153 21.64 8.10 2.66
C ASP A 153 20.97 9.37 3.22
N PRO A 154 21.57 10.56 3.00
CA PRO A 154 20.90 11.80 3.32
C PRO A 154 19.58 11.92 2.54
N PRO A 155 18.52 12.52 3.12
CA PRO A 155 17.24 12.69 2.45
C PRO A 155 17.38 13.41 1.11
N ARG A 156 16.66 12.94 0.09
CA ARG A 156 16.64 13.59 -1.24
C ARG A 156 15.56 14.67 -1.27
N ASP A 157 15.72 15.64 -2.17
CA ASP A 157 14.68 16.65 -2.37
C ASP A 157 13.36 15.98 -2.80
N GLY A 158 12.29 16.29 -2.09
CA GLY A 158 10.98 15.66 -2.28
C GLY A 158 10.76 14.32 -1.57
N ASP A 159 11.74 13.77 -0.84
CA ASP A 159 11.53 12.56 -0.05
C ASP A 159 10.56 12.83 1.11
N LYS A 160 9.46 12.08 1.14
CA LYS A 160 8.50 12.09 2.26
C LYS A 160 8.98 11.26 3.46
N TYR A 161 9.80 10.25 3.20
CA TYR A 161 10.27 9.29 4.20
C TYR A 161 11.79 9.09 4.04
N PRO A 162 12.54 8.91 5.15
CA PRO A 162 13.99 8.80 5.12
C PRO A 162 14.45 7.46 4.54
N ASP A 163 15.71 7.37 4.10
CA ASP A 163 16.37 6.07 3.93
C ASP A 163 16.54 5.39 5.29
N SER A 164 16.26 4.08 5.33
CA SER A 164 16.40 3.24 6.52
C SER A 164 17.81 2.67 6.67
N GLY A 165 18.61 2.73 5.61
CA GLY A 165 19.88 2.05 5.46
C GLY A 165 19.75 0.60 4.97
N TRP A 166 18.53 0.05 4.85
CA TRP A 166 18.34 -1.31 4.35
C TRP A 166 18.65 -1.43 2.86
N ARG A 167 19.33 -2.51 2.50
CA ARG A 167 19.68 -2.93 1.14
C ARG A 167 19.31 -4.40 0.98
N PHE A 168 18.55 -4.72 -0.07
CA PHE A 168 18.07 -6.07 -0.34
C PHE A 168 18.55 -6.56 -1.70
N ARG A 169 19.23 -7.71 -1.70
CA ARG A 169 19.72 -8.38 -2.90
C ARG A 169 18.97 -9.68 -3.13
N CYS A 170 18.62 -9.92 -4.38
CA CYS A 170 17.86 -11.10 -4.79
C CYS A 170 18.75 -12.35 -4.92
N ASP A 171 18.13 -13.52 -5.01
CA ASP A 171 18.82 -14.79 -5.32
C ASP A 171 19.45 -14.76 -6.70
N THR A 172 20.77 -14.60 -6.74
CA THR A 172 21.51 -14.40 -8.00
C THR A 172 21.43 -15.58 -8.95
N ARG A 173 21.12 -16.79 -8.47
CA ARG A 173 21.02 -18.01 -9.29
C ARG A 173 19.77 -18.03 -10.17
N GLY A 174 18.76 -17.24 -9.79
CA GLY A 174 17.55 -17.05 -10.56
C GLY A 174 17.64 -15.90 -11.58
N LEU A 175 18.75 -15.17 -11.63
CA LEU A 175 18.95 -14.11 -12.61
C LEU A 175 19.28 -14.67 -13.99
N THR A 176 18.77 -14.01 -15.02
CA THR A 176 19.31 -14.17 -16.36
C THR A 176 20.71 -13.54 -16.43
N LYS A 177 21.48 -13.91 -17.45
CA LYS A 177 22.81 -13.32 -17.67
C LYS A 177 22.74 -11.80 -17.82
N GLU A 178 21.74 -11.29 -18.53
CA GLU A 178 21.56 -9.85 -18.75
C GLU A 178 21.27 -9.11 -17.44
N GLU A 179 20.39 -9.64 -16.58
CA GLU A 179 20.08 -9.04 -15.28
C GLU A 179 21.28 -9.09 -14.33
N TYR A 180 22.08 -10.16 -14.39
CA TYR A 180 23.31 -10.25 -13.60
C TYR A 180 24.36 -9.22 -14.06
N GLU A 181 24.50 -9.01 -15.37
CA GLU A 181 25.46 -8.06 -15.94
C GLU A 181 24.98 -6.59 -15.81
N ASN A 182 23.67 -6.37 -15.77
CA ASN A 182 23.05 -5.05 -15.64
C ASN A 182 21.96 -5.06 -14.55
N PRO A 183 22.36 -5.06 -13.27
CA PRO A 183 21.42 -5.16 -12.16
C PRO A 183 20.50 -3.94 -12.09
N SER A 184 19.22 -4.18 -11.86
CA SER A 184 18.22 -3.14 -11.69
C SER A 184 17.74 -3.10 -10.25
N PHE A 185 17.56 -1.88 -9.72
CA PHE A 185 17.16 -1.68 -8.34
C PHE A 185 16.25 -0.47 -8.18
N SER A 186 15.45 -0.50 -7.13
CA SER A 186 14.49 0.53 -6.78
C SER A 186 14.80 1.13 -5.41
N TYR A 187 14.63 2.45 -5.28
CA TYR A 187 14.55 3.15 -4.00
C TYR A 187 13.07 3.26 -3.59
N ILE A 188 12.61 2.36 -2.72
CA ILE A 188 11.18 2.17 -2.40
C ILE A 188 10.92 1.98 -0.90
N ALA A 189 9.66 2.04 -0.47
CA ALA A 189 9.27 1.81 0.91
C ALA A 189 9.53 0.34 1.31
N ILE A 190 10.05 0.11 2.53
CA ILE A 190 10.28 -1.23 3.09
C ILE A 190 9.03 -2.10 2.99
N GLY A 191 7.84 -1.53 3.22
CA GLY A 191 6.58 -2.28 3.14
C GLY A 191 6.35 -2.94 1.78
N LYS A 192 6.91 -2.40 0.68
CA LYS A 192 6.83 -3.03 -0.64
C LYS A 192 7.70 -4.29 -0.73
N VAL A 193 8.87 -4.28 -0.09
CA VAL A 193 9.72 -5.46 0.04
C VAL A 193 9.02 -6.51 0.89
N LEU A 194 8.44 -6.12 2.03
CA LEU A 194 7.70 -7.04 2.91
C LEU A 194 6.49 -7.66 2.22
N ASN A 195 5.75 -6.92 1.39
CA ASN A 195 4.65 -7.51 0.63
C ASN A 195 5.11 -8.61 -0.34
N ALA A 196 6.34 -8.53 -0.86
CA ALA A 196 6.89 -9.52 -1.78
C ALA A 196 7.60 -10.68 -1.05
N ASP A 197 8.25 -10.38 0.08
CA ASP A 197 8.98 -11.32 0.92
C ASP A 197 9.10 -10.77 2.35
N ASP A 198 8.25 -11.24 3.26
CA ASP A 198 8.26 -10.84 4.67
C ASP A 198 9.06 -11.78 5.59
N SER A 199 9.72 -12.79 5.02
CA SER A 199 10.49 -13.76 5.82
C SER A 199 11.67 -13.17 6.59
N TRP A 200 12.11 -11.96 6.22
CA TRP A 200 13.16 -11.21 6.91
C TRP A 200 12.64 -10.24 7.98
N LEU A 201 11.32 -10.10 8.15
CA LEU A 201 10.71 -9.18 9.12
C LEU A 201 11.29 -9.29 10.55
N PRO A 202 11.66 -10.48 11.09
CA PRO A 202 12.31 -10.55 12.40
C PRO A 202 13.62 -9.76 12.53
N LEU A 203 14.25 -9.40 11.40
CA LEU A 203 15.50 -8.64 11.34
C LEU A 203 15.28 -7.13 11.15
N ILE A 204 14.03 -6.65 11.03
CA ILE A 204 13.72 -5.26 10.67
C ILE A 204 14.43 -4.20 11.55
N ASP A 205 14.65 -4.54 12.82
CA ASP A 205 15.27 -3.67 13.83
C ASP A 205 16.78 -3.94 14.02
N ALA A 206 17.39 -4.79 13.20
CA ALA A 206 18.83 -5.03 13.26
C ALA A 206 19.61 -3.72 13.06
N PRO A 207 20.70 -3.50 13.82
CA PRO A 207 21.42 -2.23 13.79
C PRO A 207 22.13 -2.01 12.45
N VAL A 208 22.46 -0.75 12.18
CA VAL A 208 23.39 -0.40 11.09
C VAL A 208 24.71 -1.18 11.26
N GLY A 209 25.25 -1.67 10.14
CA GLY A 209 26.40 -2.57 10.08
C GLY A 209 26.02 -4.06 10.08
N SER A 210 24.74 -4.41 10.21
CA SER A 210 24.29 -5.81 10.17
C SER A 210 24.22 -6.32 8.73
N ALA A 211 24.55 -7.59 8.52
CA ALA A 211 24.39 -8.28 7.25
C ALA A 211 23.96 -9.73 7.50
N TYR A 212 23.12 -10.24 6.61
CA TYR A 212 22.57 -11.59 6.72
C TYR A 212 22.42 -12.23 5.34
N LEU A 213 22.74 -13.52 5.26
CA LEU A 213 22.56 -14.34 4.07
C LEU A 213 21.51 -15.41 4.36
N ARG A 214 20.58 -15.59 3.43
CA ARG A 214 19.55 -16.63 3.52
C ARG A 214 20.19 -17.99 3.29
N ASP A 215 20.02 -18.87 4.25
CA ASP A 215 20.27 -20.29 4.09
C ASP A 215 19.17 -20.93 3.23
N TRP A 216 19.57 -21.58 2.15
CA TRP A 216 18.71 -22.12 1.10
C TRP A 216 18.05 -23.43 1.48
N GLU A 217 18.62 -24.17 2.44
CA GLU A 217 18.04 -25.41 2.93
C GLU A 217 16.92 -25.14 3.93
N THR A 218 17.12 -24.14 4.78
CA THR A 218 16.23 -23.81 5.91
C THR A 218 15.34 -22.60 5.67
N GLY A 219 15.70 -21.72 4.73
CA GLY A 219 15.08 -20.42 4.50
C GLY A 219 15.44 -19.35 5.54
N ALA A 220 16.22 -19.69 6.56
CA ALA A 220 16.57 -18.81 7.66
C ALA A 220 17.72 -17.88 7.31
N PHE A 221 17.75 -16.69 7.90
CA PHE A 221 18.83 -15.73 7.69
C PHE A 221 19.96 -15.91 8.71
N GLN A 222 21.18 -16.12 8.22
CA GLN A 222 22.38 -16.28 9.02
C GLN A 222 23.23 -15.01 9.00
N PRO A 223 23.71 -14.52 10.16
CA PRO A 223 24.59 -13.35 10.21
C PRO A 223 25.85 -13.57 9.38
N MET A 224 26.28 -12.52 8.68
CA MET A 224 27.53 -12.48 7.94
C MET A 224 28.37 -11.28 8.38
N SER A 225 29.70 -11.42 8.34
CA SER A 225 30.57 -10.25 8.42
C SER A 225 30.43 -9.43 7.14
N MET A 226 30.09 -8.16 7.24
CA MET A 226 30.33 -7.23 6.13
C MET A 226 31.83 -7.25 5.83
N HIS A 227 32.23 -7.77 4.67
CA HIS A 227 33.54 -7.43 4.15
C HIS A 227 33.49 -5.93 3.85
N ARG A 228 34.16 -5.13 4.68
CA ARG A 228 34.56 -3.78 4.29
C ARG A 228 35.51 -3.97 3.12
N ASP A 229 35.06 -3.64 1.92
CA ASP A 229 36.00 -3.39 0.84
C ASP A 229 36.78 -2.15 1.27
N ASP A 230 37.99 -2.36 1.79
CA ASP A 230 39.00 -1.31 2.01
C ASP A 230 39.49 -0.82 0.63
N ARG A 231 38.60 -0.20 -0.15
CA ARG A 231 38.91 0.50 -1.40
C ARG A 231 38.67 1.99 -1.22
N ASP A 232 39.34 2.55 -0.22
CA ASP A 232 39.80 3.93 -0.25
C ASP A 232 41.33 3.89 -0.33
N ASP A 233 41.85 3.91 -1.55
CA ASP A 233 43.21 4.32 -1.93
C ASP A 233 43.12 5.06 -3.28
#